data_AF-A0A3B9TUJ6-F1
#
_entry.id   AF-A0A3B9TUJ6-F1
#
_cell.length_a   1.000
_cell.length_b   1.000
_cell.length_c   1.000
_cell.angle_alpha   90.00
_cell.angle_beta   90.00
_cell.angle_gamma   90.00
#
_symmetry.space_group_name_H-M   'P 1'
#
loop_
_entity.id
_entity.type
_entity.pdbx_description
1 polymer ?
#
loop_
_entity_poly.entity_id
_entity_poly.type
_entity_poly.pdbx_seq_one_letter_code
_entity_poly.pdbx_strand_id
1 'polypeptide(L)' 'GYPHLEECDYIGKLVLPELKTCSLPHEYGRVPAATPATPLGVGDRH' A
#
# COMPACT_ATOMS: atom_id res chain seq x y z
N GLY A 1 -17.26 11.94 13.66
CA GLY A 1 -17.11 10.99 14.76
C GLY A 1 -16.42 9.77 14.21
N TYR A 2 -15.44 9.23 14.92
CA TYR A 2 -14.98 7.89 14.58
C TYR A 2 -16.14 6.91 14.75
N PRO A 3 -16.18 5.82 13.96
CA PRO A 3 -17.18 4.79 14.16
C PRO A 3 -17.16 4.31 15.61
N HIS A 4 -18.30 3.85 16.10
CA HIS A 4 -18.35 3.19 17.40
C HIS A 4 -17.47 1.94 17.37
N LEU A 5 -16.94 1.54 18.54
CA LEU A 5 -16.06 0.37 18.63
C LEU A 5 -16.74 -0.90 18.09
N GLU A 6 -18.04 -1.05 18.33
CA GLU A 6 -18.84 -2.16 17.80
C GLU A 6 -18.86 -2.16 16.26
N GLU A 7 -19.00 -1.00 15.62
CA GLU A 7 -18.98 -0.86 14.16
C GLU A 7 -17.61 -1.22 13.58
N CYS A 8 -16.54 -0.80 14.25
CA CYS A 8 -15.16 -1.18 13.89
C CYS A 8 -14.96 -2.70 13.97
N ASP A 9 -15.47 -3.36 15.00
CA ASP A 9 -15.36 -4.82 15.16
C ASP A 9 -16.12 -5.57 14.05
N TYR A 10 -17.31 -5.11 13.68
CA TYR A 10 -18.07 -5.70 12.58
C TYR A 10 -17.36 -5.51 11.23
N ILE A 11 -16.85 -4.31 10.93
CA ILE A 11 -16.05 -4.07 9.72
C ILE A 11 -14.80 -4.96 9.72
N GLY A 12 -14.14 -5.07 10.88
CA GLY A 12 -12.97 -5.93 11.07
C GLY A 12 -13.23 -7.39 10.74
N LYS A 13 -14.38 -7.92 11.17
CA LYS A 13 -14.75 -9.34 10.97
C LYS A 13 -15.33 -9.63 9.59
N LEU A 14 -16.11 -8.71 9.03
CA LEU A 14 -16.93 -8.98 7.84
C LEU A 14 -16.34 -8.39 6.55
N VAL A 15 -15.58 -7.30 6.64
CA VAL A 15 -15.11 -6.56 5.46
C VAL A 15 -13.61 -6.73 5.24
N LEU A 16 -12.79 -6.56 6.29
CA LEU A 16 -11.33 -6.62 6.15
C LEU A 16 -10.80 -7.93 5.53
N PRO A 17 -11.34 -9.13 5.81
CA PRO A 17 -10.86 -10.36 5.19
C PRO A 17 -11.05 -10.43 3.68
N GLU A 18 -12.05 -9.72 3.15
CA GLU A 18 -12.37 -9.69 1.72
C GLU A 18 -11.60 -8.58 0.97
N LEU A 19 -10.88 -7.71 1.69
CA LEU A 19 -10.07 -6.67 1.08
C LEU A 19 -8.77 -7.24 0.55
N LYS A 20 -8.47 -6.94 -0.72
CA LYS A 20 -7.19 -7.27 -1.32
C LYS A 20 -6.10 -6.37 -0.76
N THR A 21 -4.98 -6.97 -0.36
CA THR A 21 -3.77 -6.22 -0.02
C THR A 21 -3.25 -5.51 -1.28
N CYS A 22 -3.03 -4.21 -1.18
CA CYS A 22 -2.40 -3.41 -2.23
C CYS A 22 -1.30 -2.53 -1.63
N SER A 23 -0.39 -2.06 -2.48
CA SER A 23 0.65 -1.11 -2.08
C SER A 23 0.22 0.28 -2.53
N LEU A 24 -0.21 1.14 -1.60
CA LEU A 24 -0.68 2.49 -1.93
C LEU A 24 0.35 3.32 -2.73
N PRO A 25 1.67 3.25 -2.47
CA PRO A 25 2.65 3.91 -3.34
C PRO A 25 2.61 3.42 -4.79
N HIS A 26 2.32 2.14 -5.04
CA HIS A 26 2.16 1.59 -6.39
C HIS A 26 0.82 2.00 -7.01
N GLU A 27 -0.30 1.84 -6.29
CA GLU A 27 -1.64 2.23 -6.77
C GLU A 27 -1.75 3.73 -7.08
N TYR A 28 -1.04 4.56 -6.32
CA TYR A 28 -0.98 6.02 -6.53
C TYR A 28 0.12 6.44 -7.52
N GLY A 29 0.81 5.50 -8.18
CA GLY A 29 1.83 5.80 -9.18
C GLY A 29 3.05 6.55 -8.64
N ARG A 30 3.33 6.43 -7.33
CA ARG A 30 4.48 7.07 -6.66
C ARG A 30 5.75 6.21 -6.72
N VAL A 31 5.63 4.95 -7.16
CA VAL A 31 6.76 4.04 -7.40
C VAL A 31 6.89 3.81 -8.92
N PRO A 32 8.03 4.18 -9.53
CA PRO A 32 8.28 3.88 -10.94
C PRO A 32 8.31 2.36 -11.20
N ALA A 33 7.77 1.92 -12.33
CA ALA A 33 7.72 0.50 -12.70
C ALA A 33 9.11 -0.13 -12.92
N ALA A 34 10.11 0.68 -13.24
CA ALA A 34 11.49 0.28 -13.39
C ALA A 34 12.39 1.19 -12.56
N THR A 35 13.57 0.70 -12.18
CA THR A 35 14.57 1.53 -11.51
C THR A 35 14.91 2.70 -12.43
N PRO A 36 14.76 3.96 -11.97
CA PRO A 36 15.00 5.11 -12.81
C PRO A 36 16.49 5.23 -13.14
N ALA A 37 16.82 5.79 -14.31
CA ALA A 37 18.19 6.03 -14.75
C ALA A 37 18.84 7.22 -14.02
N THR A 38 18.78 7.21 -12.68
CA THR A 38 19.48 8.17 -11.82
C THR A 38 20.85 7.60 -11.47
N PRO A 39 21.83 8.44 -11.07
CA PRO A 39 23.13 7.95 -10.61
C PRO A 39 23.04 6.89 -9.49
N LEU A 40 22.05 7.02 -8.61
CA LEU A 40 21.75 6.03 -7.56
C LEU A 40 21.10 4.74 -8.12
N GLY A 41 20.32 4.85 -9.20
CA GLY A 41 19.67 3.70 -9.83
C GLY A 41 20.60 2.89 -10.75
N VAL A 42 21.61 3.53 -11.33
CA VAL A 42 22.53 2.94 -12.32
C VAL A 42 23.86 2.48 -11.71
N GLY A 43 24.21 2.94 -10.51
CA GLY A 43 25.47 2.56 -9.85
C GLY A 43 25.58 1.05 -9.54
N ASP A 44 26.79 0.51 -9.65
CA ASP A 44 27.08 -0.90 -9.36
C ASP A 44 26.76 -1.23 -7.90
N ARG A 45 25.96 -2.28 -7.70
CA ARG A 45 25.64 -2.83 -6.37
C ARG A 45 26.69 -3.88 -6.02
N HIS A 46 27.63 -3.51 -5.17
CA HIS A 46 28.69 -4.38 -4.63
C HIS A 46 28.31 -4.97 -3.27
#